data_AF-W6PCD7-F1
#
_entry.id   AF-W6PCD7-F1
#
_cell.length_a   1.000
_cell.length_b   1.000
_cell.length_c   1.000
_cell.angle_alpha   90.00
_cell.angle_beta   90.00
_cell.angle_gamma   90.00
#
_symmetry.space_group_name_H-M   'P 1'
#
loop_
_entity.id
_entity.type
_entity.pdbx_description
1 polymer ?
#
loop_
_entity_poly.entity_id
_entity_poly.type
_entity_poly.pdbx_seq_one_letter_code
_entity_poly.pdbx_strand_id
1 'polypeptide(L)'
;MFGGISKMKKEDNSSSMLQLFFFYFTFAPAKEPKDLNLIIDIGNTKAKIAFFDGGEMVDVVAESNQSLGCLKALCSQYPVEQGIVATVIDLNEKVLADLAALPFPLLWLNHQTPLPVVNLYETPETLGYDRMAALP
;
A
#
# COMPACT_ATOMS: atom_id res chain seq x y z
N MET A 1 44.18 34.30 20.38
CA MET A 1 43.54 34.18 19.05
C MET A 1 43.44 32.70 18.72
N PHE A 2 42.39 32.01 19.19
CA PHE A 2 42.15 30.60 18.85
C PHE A 2 40.68 30.26 19.06
N GLY A 3 40.10 29.56 18.08
CA GLY A 3 39.06 28.55 18.27
C GLY A 3 37.62 29.04 18.31
N GLY A 4 36.88 28.79 17.23
CA GLY A 4 35.43 28.94 17.19
C GLY A 4 34.82 28.36 15.93
N ILE A 5 34.83 27.03 15.81
CA ILE A 5 34.19 26.28 14.72
C ILE A 5 32.67 26.47 14.87
N SER A 6 32.06 27.25 13.99
CA SER A 6 30.59 27.34 13.92
C SER A 6 30.05 26.07 13.25
N LYS A 7 29.55 25.15 14.08
CA LYS A 7 28.78 23.99 13.66
C LYS A 7 27.58 24.45 12.83
N MET A 8 27.51 24.05 11.56
CA MET A 8 26.27 24.02 10.80
C MET A 8 25.30 23.07 11.51
N LYS A 9 24.21 23.64 12.04
CA LYS A 9 23.13 22.90 12.67
C LYS A 9 22.36 22.19 11.56
N LYS A 10 22.41 20.86 11.55
CA LYS A 10 21.61 20.00 10.69
C LYS A 10 20.16 20.22 11.09
N GLU A 11 19.34 20.80 10.22
CA GLU A 11 17.91 20.98 10.47
C GLU A 11 17.20 19.62 10.40
N ASP A 12 16.44 19.30 11.44
CA ASP A 12 15.71 18.05 11.58
C ASP A 12 14.45 18.06 10.67
N ASN A 13 14.60 17.56 9.44
CA ASN A 13 13.52 17.42 8.45
C ASN A 13 12.32 16.56 8.93
N SER A 14 12.46 15.83 10.04
CA SER A 14 11.38 15.03 10.63
C SER A 14 10.25 15.88 11.19
N SER A 15 10.56 17.07 11.73
CA SER A 15 9.54 17.96 12.32
C SER A 15 8.71 18.65 11.23
N SER A 16 9.36 19.03 10.13
CA SER A 16 8.71 19.63 8.95
C SER A 16 7.75 18.67 8.26
N MET A 17 8.13 17.39 8.14
CA MET A 17 7.24 16.35 7.58
C MET A 17 5.98 16.16 8.44
N LEU A 18 6.12 16.07 9.77
CA LEU A 18 4.98 15.96 10.67
C LEU A 18 4.05 17.17 10.57
N GLN A 19 4.60 18.39 10.46
CA GLN A 19 3.80 19.59 10.25
C GLN A 19 3.05 19.59 8.91
N LEU A 20 3.67 19.08 7.84
CA LEU A 20 3.00 18.94 6.54
C LEU A 20 1.88 17.89 6.61
N PHE A 21 2.10 16.79 7.32
CA PHE A 21 1.06 15.80 7.63
C PHE A 21 -0.10 16.44 8.41
N PHE A 22 0.17 17.16 9.50
CA PHE A 22 -0.86 17.87 10.26
C PHE A 22 -1.63 18.88 9.40
N PHE A 23 -0.95 19.60 8.51
CA PHE A 23 -1.58 20.58 7.63
C PHE A 23 -2.49 19.90 6.60
N TYR A 24 -2.03 18.80 5.98
CA TYR A 24 -2.85 17.96 5.11
C TYR A 24 -4.10 17.45 5.84
N PHE A 25 -3.97 16.96 7.07
CA PHE A 25 -5.09 16.45 7.86
C PHE A 25 -6.06 17.53 8.35
N THR A 26 -5.58 18.73 8.65
CA THR A 26 -6.41 19.83 9.19
C THR A 26 -7.18 20.56 8.10
N PHE A 27 -6.63 20.65 6.89
CA PHE A 27 -7.19 21.45 5.79
C PHE A 27 -7.68 20.63 4.61
N ALA A 28 -7.57 19.30 4.63
CA ALA A 28 -8.29 18.46 3.67
C ALA A 28 -9.80 18.72 3.84
N PRO A 29 -10.53 19.10 2.78
CA PRO A 29 -11.96 19.29 2.87
C PRO A 29 -12.60 17.97 3.31
N ALA A 30 -13.40 18.03 4.39
CA ALA A 30 -14.18 16.88 4.84
C ALA A 30 -15.17 16.51 3.74
N LYS A 31 -14.82 15.52 2.91
CA LYS A 31 -15.78 14.83 2.06
C LYS A 31 -16.72 14.07 3.00
N GLU A 32 -18.03 14.16 2.78
CA GLU A 32 -19.02 13.27 3.38
C GLU A 32 -18.48 11.83 3.37
N PRO A 33 -18.65 11.04 4.45
CA PRO A 33 -18.11 9.69 4.51
C PRO A 33 -18.76 8.85 3.42
N LYS A 34 -18.02 8.65 2.33
CA LYS A 34 -18.34 7.73 1.27
C LYS A 34 -17.54 6.48 1.50
N ASP A 35 -18.21 5.34 1.44
CA ASP A 35 -17.56 4.05 1.54
C ASP A 35 -16.58 3.85 0.38
N LEU A 36 -15.32 3.61 0.73
CA LEU A 36 -14.22 3.42 -0.21
C LEU A 36 -14.01 1.93 -0.49
N ASN A 37 -13.51 1.64 -1.69
CA ASN A 37 -13.01 0.32 -2.03
C ASN A 37 -11.53 0.21 -1.69
N LEU A 38 -11.14 -0.91 -1.09
CA LEU A 38 -9.75 -1.19 -0.74
C LEU A 38 -9.12 -2.14 -1.76
N ILE A 39 -7.91 -1.84 -2.22
CA ILE A 39 -7.09 -2.76 -3.02
C ILE A 39 -5.76 -2.98 -2.31
N ILE A 40 -5.41 -4.25 -2.08
CA ILE A 40 -4.14 -4.66 -1.50
C ILE A 40 -3.38 -5.50 -2.52
N ASP A 41 -2.29 -4.98 -3.05
CA ASP A 41 -1.40 -5.65 -4.01
C ASP A 41 -0.09 -6.03 -3.32
N ILE A 42 0.12 -7.32 -3.08
CA ILE A 42 1.27 -7.85 -2.35
C ILE A 42 2.27 -8.48 -3.32
N GLY A 43 3.35 -7.75 -3.57
CA GLY A 43 4.46 -8.17 -4.41
C GLY A 43 5.63 -8.78 -3.64
N ASN A 44 6.65 -9.21 -4.38
CA ASN A 44 7.89 -9.79 -3.83
C ASN A 44 8.65 -8.87 -2.88
N THR A 45 8.46 -7.55 -2.97
CA THR A 45 9.24 -6.58 -2.18
C THR A 45 8.37 -5.68 -1.31
N LYS A 46 7.16 -5.33 -1.78
CA LYS A 46 6.28 -4.38 -1.10
C LYS A 46 4.83 -4.80 -1.24
N ALA A 47 4.04 -4.45 -0.23
CA ALA A 47 2.60 -4.43 -0.31
C ALA A 47 2.13 -2.99 -0.59
N LYS A 48 1.18 -2.83 -1.50
CA LYS A 48 0.52 -1.54 -1.76
C LYS A 48 -0.92 -1.63 -1.29
N ILE A 49 -1.33 -0.69 -0.46
CA ILE A 49 -2.67 -0.56 0.09
C ILE A 49 -3.26 0.72 -0.51
N ALA A 50 -4.26 0.59 -1.37
CA ALA A 50 -4.86 1.70 -2.11
C ALA A 50 -6.36 1.82 -1.82
N PHE A 51 -6.82 3.04 -1.61
CA PHE A 51 -8.23 3.37 -1.35
C PHE A 51 -8.83 4.07 -2.56
N PHE A 52 -10.04 3.68 -2.96
CA PHE A 52 -10.73 4.20 -4.14
C PHE A 52 -12.14 4.69 -3.82
N ASP A 53 -12.50 5.89 -4.29
CA ASP A 53 -13.88 6.39 -4.38
C ASP A 53 -14.36 6.14 -5.82
N GLY A 54 -15.08 5.04 -6.02
CA GLY A 54 -15.42 4.56 -7.35
C GLY A 54 -14.18 4.27 -8.20
N GLY A 55 -13.95 5.08 -9.24
CA GLY A 55 -12.81 4.94 -10.15
C GLY A 55 -11.59 5.81 -9.80
N GLU A 56 -11.69 6.65 -8.77
CA GLU A 56 -10.61 7.58 -8.38
C GLU A 56 -9.82 7.03 -7.20
N MET A 57 -8.49 7.00 -7.34
CA MET A 57 -7.59 6.65 -6.24
C MET A 57 -7.50 7.83 -5.26
N VAL A 58 -7.92 7.60 -4.02
CA VAL A 58 -7.94 8.60 -2.95
C VAL A 58 -6.63 8.62 -2.18
N ASP A 59 -6.09 7.43 -1.89
CA ASP A 59 -4.84 7.29 -1.14
C ASP A 59 -4.13 5.98 -1.50
N VAL A 60 -2.81 5.95 -1.35
CA VAL A 60 -1.99 4.75 -1.52
C VAL A 60 -0.80 4.76 -0.58
N VAL A 61 -0.65 3.66 0.16
CA VAL A 61 0.46 3.42 1.08
C VAL A 61 1.23 2.18 0.63
N ALA A 62 2.56 2.29 0.59
CA ALA A 62 3.42 1.16 0.33
C ALA A 62 4.12 0.71 1.63
N GLU A 63 3.88 -0.54 2.03
CA GLU A 63 4.48 -1.17 3.20
C GLU A 63 5.37 -2.35 2.80
N SER A 64 6.06 -2.91 3.80
CA SER A 64 6.74 -4.20 3.66
C SER A 64 5.73 -5.30 3.34
N ASN A 65 6.12 -6.27 2.51
CA ASN A 65 5.29 -7.46 2.27
C ASN A 65 5.32 -8.47 3.44
N GLN A 66 6.11 -8.20 4.48
CA GLN A 66 6.19 -9.06 5.67
C GLN A 66 5.21 -8.66 6.77
N SER A 67 4.60 -7.48 6.69
CA SER A 67 3.65 -6.97 7.69
C SER A 67 2.81 -5.84 7.13
N LEU A 68 1.51 -5.85 7.41
CA LEU A 68 0.58 -4.76 7.05
C LEU A 68 0.25 -3.93 8.30
N GLY A 69 1.30 -3.37 8.92
CA GLY A 69 1.20 -2.74 10.24
C GLY A 69 0.30 -1.50 10.24
N CYS A 70 0.31 -0.72 9.15
CA CYS A 70 -0.53 0.47 9.04
C CYS A 70 -1.95 0.16 8.56
N LEU A 71 -2.23 -1.04 8.03
CA LEU A 71 -3.53 -1.40 7.46
C LEU A 71 -4.70 -1.11 8.41
N LYS A 72 -4.60 -1.54 9.67
CA LYS A 72 -5.65 -1.30 10.67
C LYS A 72 -5.87 0.19 10.94
N ALA A 73 -4.79 0.97 11.00
CA ALA A 73 -4.87 2.41 11.21
C ALA A 73 -5.49 3.12 10.01
N LEU A 74 -5.17 2.69 8.78
CA LEU A 74 -5.74 3.21 7.55
C LEU A 74 -7.24 2.88 7.44
N CYS A 75 -7.63 1.64 7.73
CA CYS A 75 -9.05 1.23 7.76
C CYS A 75 -9.85 1.89 8.91
N SER A 76 -9.20 2.53 9.88
CA SER A 76 -9.88 3.34 10.90
C SER A 76 -10.06 4.80 10.45
N GLN A 77 -9.27 5.25 9.47
CA GLN A 77 -9.34 6.61 8.90
C GLN A 77 -10.31 6.68 7.72
N TYR A 78 -10.38 5.60 6.94
CA TYR A 78 -11.24 5.50 5.76
C TYR A 78 -12.37 4.50 6.01
N PRO A 79 -13.64 4.88 5.81
CA PRO A 79 -14.74 3.92 5.78
C PRO A 79 -14.54 3.01 4.55
N VAL A 80 -14.47 1.70 4.78
CA VAL A 80 -14.28 0.69 3.73
C VAL A 80 -15.39 -0.35 3.84
N GLU A 81 -16.09 -0.58 2.74
CA GLU A 81 -17.16 -1.59 2.64
C GLU A 81 -16.65 -2.95 2.19
N GLN A 82 -15.64 -2.96 1.33
CA GLN A 82 -15.11 -4.17 0.71
C GLN A 82 -13.67 -3.96 0.23
N GLY A 83 -12.93 -5.05 0.11
CA GLY A 83 -11.58 -5.02 -0.42
C GLY A 83 -11.27 -6.14 -1.39
N ILE A 84 -10.23 -5.92 -2.19
CA ILE A 84 -9.64 -6.90 -3.08
C ILE A 84 -8.19 -7.11 -2.65
N VAL A 85 -7.76 -8.37 -2.54
CA VAL A 85 -6.37 -8.74 -2.29
C VAL A 85 -5.82 -9.50 -3.48
N ALA A 86 -4.71 -9.01 -4.03
CA ALA A 86 -3.88 -9.71 -4.99
C ALA A 86 -2.52 -10.01 -4.37
N THR A 87 -2.00 -11.21 -4.60
CA THR A 87 -0.64 -11.58 -4.19
C THR A 87 0.02 -12.45 -5.25
N VAL A 88 1.32 -12.25 -5.44
CA VAL A 88 2.17 -13.10 -6.28
C VAL A 88 3.15 -13.94 -5.44
N ILE A 89 3.01 -13.89 -4.12
CA ILE A 89 3.82 -14.64 -3.16
C ILE A 89 2.92 -15.39 -2.17
N ASP A 90 3.50 -16.39 -1.53
CA ASP A 90 2.90 -16.98 -0.33
C ASP A 90 3.03 -15.99 0.83
N LEU A 91 1.91 -15.74 1.51
CA LEU A 91 1.84 -14.79 2.61
C LEU A 91 2.21 -15.47 3.93
N ASN A 92 2.98 -14.79 4.76
CA ASN A 92 3.28 -15.27 6.10
C ASN A 92 2.03 -15.18 7.02
N GLU A 93 2.05 -15.92 8.13
CA GLU A 93 0.92 -15.97 9.08
C GLU A 93 0.54 -14.59 9.62
N LYS A 94 1.51 -13.70 9.79
CA LYS A 94 1.27 -12.35 10.28
C LYS A 94 0.42 -11.54 9.31
N VAL A 95 0.78 -11.54 8.02
CA VAL A 95 0.03 -10.83 6.98
C VAL A 95 -1.36 -11.42 6.82
N LEU A 96 -1.49 -12.75 6.87
CA LEU A 96 -2.80 -13.42 6.84
C LEU A 96 -3.67 -13.01 8.03
N ALA A 97 -3.10 -12.91 9.23
CA ALA A 97 -3.81 -12.44 10.42
C ALA A 97 -4.22 -10.96 10.31
N ASP A 98 -3.33 -10.10 9.79
CA ASP A 98 -3.62 -8.68 9.55
C ASP A 98 -4.81 -8.53 8.57
N LEU A 99 -4.87 -9.35 7.51
CA LEU A 99 -5.97 -9.36 6.53
C LEU A 99 -7.28 -9.96 7.08
N ALA A 100 -7.21 -11.05 7.85
CA ALA A 100 -8.38 -11.70 8.43
C ALA A 100 -9.05 -10.88 9.54
N ALA A 101 -8.32 -9.93 10.14
CA ALA A 101 -8.83 -9.04 11.17
C ALA A 101 -9.66 -7.86 10.60
N LEU A 102 -9.76 -7.72 9.28
CA LEU A 102 -10.54 -6.66 8.67
C LEU A 102 -12.05 -6.90 8.88
N PRO A 103 -12.82 -5.86 9.25
CA PRO A 103 -14.24 -6.00 9.59
C PRO A 103 -15.17 -6.08 8.35
N PHE A 104 -14.60 -6.25 7.15
CA PHE A 104 -15.31 -6.23 5.87
C PHE A 104 -14.83 -7.38 4.97
N PRO A 105 -15.65 -7.81 3.99
CA PRO A 105 -15.27 -8.89 3.08
C PRO A 105 -14.06 -8.53 2.20
N LEU A 106 -13.18 -9.51 2.02
CA LEU A 106 -12.07 -9.47 1.08
C LEU A 106 -12.28 -10.47 -0.06
N LEU A 107 -12.27 -9.99 -1.29
CA LEU A 107 -12.16 -10.82 -2.50
C LEU A 107 -10.69 -11.11 -2.77
N TRP A 108 -10.33 -12.38 -2.82
CA TRP A 108 -8.99 -12.80 -3.20
C TRP A 108 -8.92 -13.00 -4.71
N LEU A 109 -8.11 -12.19 -5.39
CA LEU A 109 -7.83 -12.38 -6.81
C LEU A 109 -6.99 -13.63 -6.99
N ASN A 110 -7.56 -14.57 -7.73
CA ASN A 110 -6.91 -15.80 -8.15
C ASN A 110 -7.21 -16.03 -9.64
N HIS A 111 -6.55 -17.03 -10.23
CA HIS A 111 -6.72 -17.43 -11.64
C HIS A 111 -8.15 -17.85 -12.01
N GLN A 112 -9.05 -17.96 -11.04
CA GLN A 112 -10.46 -18.36 -11.21
C GLN A 112 -11.42 -17.17 -11.06
N THR A 113 -10.93 -15.98 -10.66
CA THR A 113 -11.75 -14.78 -10.58
C THR A 113 -12.03 -14.32 -12.02
N PRO A 114 -13.29 -14.28 -12.49
CA PRO A 114 -13.60 -13.81 -13.83
C PRO A 114 -13.33 -12.30 -13.90
N LEU A 115 -12.13 -11.93 -14.36
CA LEU A 115 -11.77 -10.55 -14.63
C LEU A 115 -12.50 -10.10 -15.91
N PRO A 116 -13.15 -8.93 -15.95
CA PRO A 116 -13.65 -8.31 -17.18
C PRO A 116 -12.49 -7.67 -17.96
N VAL A 117 -11.35 -8.35 -18.00
CA VAL A 117 -10.16 -7.96 -18.75
C VAL A 117 -9.90 -9.14 -19.67
N VAL A 118 -10.14 -8.95 -20.97
CA VAL A 118 -9.62 -9.87 -21.97
C VAL A 118 -8.12 -9.94 -21.73
N ASN A 119 -7.65 -11.05 -21.18
CA ASN A 119 -6.24 -11.28 -20.94
C ASN A 119 -5.56 -11.35 -22.33
N LEU A 120 -4.94 -10.24 -22.76
CA LEU A 120 -4.21 -10.18 -24.03
C LEU A 120 -2.84 -10.90 -23.95
N TYR A 121 -2.50 -11.46 -22.80
CA TYR A 121 -1.36 -12.36 -22.69
C TYR A 121 -1.80 -13.78 -22.97
N GLU A 122 -1.48 -14.23 -24.18
CA GLU A 122 -1.58 -15.61 -24.61
C GLU A 122 -0.76 -16.51 -23.67
N THR A 123 -1.48 -17.28 -22.84
CA THR A 123 -1.05 -18.52 -22.16
C THR A 123 0.06 -18.44 -21.09
N PRO A 124 -0.01 -19.25 -20.02
CA PRO A 124 0.92 -19.23 -18.89
C PRO A 124 2.17 -20.12 -19.09
N GLU A 125 2.54 -20.46 -20.33
CA GLU A 125 3.57 -21.48 -20.63
C GLU A 125 4.95 -20.92 -21.02
N THR A 126 5.16 -19.61 -21.05
CA THR A 126 6.48 -19.02 -21.40
C THR A 126 7.06 -18.06 -20.37
N LEU A 127 6.64 -18.14 -19.10
CA LEU A 127 7.37 -17.46 -18.00
C LEU A 127 8.53 -18.31 -17.44
N GLY A 128 9.11 -19.16 -18.27
CA GLY A 128 10.38 -19.82 -18.01
C GLY A 128 11.43 -19.30 -18.99
N TYR A 129 12.24 -18.32 -18.58
CA TYR A 129 13.71 -18.32 -18.73
C TYR A 129 14.43 -17.02 -18.32
N ASP A 130 13.76 -15.90 -18.07
CA ASP A 130 14.47 -14.61 -17.87
C ASP A 130 14.83 -14.25 -16.41
N ARG A 131 15.35 -15.24 -15.67
CA ARG A 131 16.14 -15.03 -14.44
C ARG A 131 17.65 -15.12 -14.65
N MET A 132 18.15 -14.79 -15.85
CA MET A 132 19.59 -14.68 -16.11
C MET A 132 19.95 -13.39 -16.84
N ALA A 133 19.98 -12.26 -16.13
CA ALA A 133 20.94 -11.19 -16.38
C ALA A 133 20.77 -10.07 -15.36
N ALA A 134 21.76 -9.95 -14.48
CA ALA A 134 22.37 -8.69 -14.03
C ALA A 134 22.89 -8.84 -12.59
N LEU A 135 23.89 -9.69 -12.41
CA LEU A 135 24.97 -9.39 -11.48
C LEU A 135 25.97 -8.50 -12.24
N PRO A 136 26.18 -7.25 -11.83
CA PRO A 136 27.52 -6.66 -11.85
C PRO A 136 28.32 -7.11 -10.62
#